data_AF-A0A5D2QPZ9-F1
#
_entry.id   AF-A0A5D2QPZ9-F1
#
_cell.length_a   1.000
_cell.length_b   1.000
_cell.length_c   1.000
_cell.angle_alpha   90.00
_cell.angle_beta   90.00
_cell.angle_gamma   90.00
#
_symmetry.space_group_name_H-M   'P 1'
#
loop_
_entity.id
_entity.type
_entity.pdbx_description
1 polymer ?
#
loop_
_entity_poly.entity_id
_entity_poly.type
_entity_poly.pdbx_seq_one_letter_code
_entity_poly.pdbx_strand_id
1 'polypeptide(L)'
;MNSGYMKVLRGSFDAEPVEYDEIERPIAYGRVVKRWAKWVDENVDSKFTSVYFMSMSPTHIKSSDWNNPDGILCANETLPMTNLSIPPPYIGTDYRALQMVADVIQSMKVPVNFINITAMSEYRKDAHTSVYTTRQGQLIIKEQQADPATYADCIHWCLPGLPDTWNELLYTQIISHS
;
A
#
# COMPACT_ATOMS: atom_id res chain seq x y z
N MET A 1 -2.05 7.11 13.37
CA MET A 1 -2.10 7.68 12.01
C MET A 1 -3.19 7.01 11.18
N ASN A 2 -4.45 7.10 11.62
CA ASN A 2 -5.57 6.44 10.94
C ASN A 2 -6.84 7.31 11.02
N SER A 3 -6.72 8.60 10.71
CA SER A 3 -7.91 9.46 10.61
C SER A 3 -8.73 9.04 9.40
N GLY A 4 -10.05 8.91 9.55
CA GLY A 4 -10.97 8.73 8.42
C GLY A 4 -10.95 9.89 7.42
N TYR A 5 -10.27 10.98 7.75
CA TYR A 5 -10.17 12.21 6.99
C TYR A 5 -8.71 12.52 6.61
N MET A 6 -8.53 13.24 5.50
CA MET A 6 -7.28 13.84 5.08
C MET A 6 -7.40 15.36 5.14
N LYS A 7 -6.33 16.02 5.59
CA LYS A 7 -6.21 17.47 5.55
C LYS A 7 -5.91 17.91 4.12
N VAL A 8 -6.76 18.75 3.56
CA VAL A 8 -6.64 19.28 2.19
C VAL A 8 -6.44 20.78 2.27
N LEU A 9 -5.31 21.26 1.78
CA LEU A 9 -4.94 22.67 1.83
C LEU A 9 -5.93 23.53 1.04
N ARG A 10 -6.28 24.69 1.60
CA ARG A 10 -6.93 25.78 0.87
C ARG A 10 -5.85 26.63 0.20
N GLY A 11 -5.90 26.72 -1.14
CA GLY A 11 -4.94 27.49 -1.92
C GLY A 11 -3.66 26.71 -2.24
N SER A 12 -2.51 27.37 -2.11
CA SER A 12 -1.17 26.84 -2.42
C SER A 12 -0.28 26.88 -1.20
N PHE A 13 0.77 26.05 -1.15
CA PHE A 13 1.68 25.97 0.00
C PHE A 13 2.35 27.30 0.36
N ASP A 14 2.51 28.20 -0.61
CA ASP A 14 3.14 29.52 -0.41
C ASP A 14 2.15 30.60 0.07
N ALA A 15 0.85 30.26 0.22
CA ALA A 15 -0.17 31.22 0.63
C ALA A 15 -0.30 31.28 2.16
N GLU A 16 -0.44 32.49 2.69
CA GLU A 16 -0.70 32.75 4.10
C GLU A 16 -2.07 33.43 4.28
N PRO A 17 -2.89 33.02 5.27
CA PRO A 17 -2.63 31.96 6.25
C PRO A 17 -2.78 30.55 5.67
N VAL A 18 -2.03 29.60 6.21
CA VAL A 18 -2.16 28.18 5.85
C VAL A 18 -3.41 27.57 6.50
N GLU A 19 -4.45 27.36 5.68
CA GLU A 19 -5.71 26.74 6.11
C GLU A 19 -5.96 25.38 5.46
N TYR A 20 -6.61 24.46 6.18
CA TYR A 20 -6.95 23.13 5.66
C TYR A 20 -8.41 22.78 5.94
N ASP A 21 -9.03 22.05 5.01
CA ASP A 21 -10.28 21.33 5.22
C ASP A 21 -10.00 19.87 5.56
N GLU A 22 -10.82 19.27 6.44
CA GLU A 22 -10.82 17.82 6.64
C GLU A 22 -11.84 17.17 5.69
N ILE A 23 -11.33 16.34 4.79
CA ILE A 23 -12.13 15.67 3.77
C ILE A 23 -12.01 14.16 3.94
N GLU A 24 -13.11 13.42 3.82
CA GLU A 24 -13.09 11.97 3.94
C GLU A 24 -12.02 11.35 3.02
N ARG A 25 -11.27 10.39 3.56
CA ARG A 25 -10.10 9.80 2.92
C ARG A 25 -10.38 9.27 1.51
N PRO A 26 -11.46 8.51 1.24
CA PRO A 26 -11.74 8.04 -0.12
C PRO A 26 -12.02 9.19 -1.10
N ILE A 27 -12.71 10.23 -0.66
CA ILE A 27 -13.03 11.41 -1.47
C ILE A 27 -11.75 12.17 -1.82
N ALA A 28 -10.92 12.45 -0.82
CA ALA A 28 -9.67 13.17 -1.03
C ALA A 28 -8.68 12.38 -1.89
N TYR A 29 -8.56 11.06 -1.69
CA TYR A 29 -7.74 10.19 -2.54
C TYR A 29 -8.26 10.19 -3.99
N GLY A 30 -9.58 10.16 -4.18
CA GLY A 30 -10.20 10.25 -5.51
C GLY A 30 -9.89 11.54 -6.25
N ARG A 31 -9.77 12.67 -5.54
CA ARG A 31 -9.32 13.93 -6.14
C ARG A 31 -7.88 13.83 -6.62
N VAL A 32 -6.99 13.21 -5.84
CA VAL A 32 -5.58 13.00 -6.20
C VAL A 32 -5.46 12.12 -7.43
N VAL A 33 -6.10 10.96 -7.45
CA VAL A 33 -6.01 10.00 -8.56
C VAL A 33 -6.59 10.59 -9.85
N LYS A 34 -7.71 11.30 -9.79
CA LYS A 34 -8.27 12.01 -10.97
C LYS A 34 -7.33 13.08 -11.51
N ARG A 35 -6.62 13.79 -10.62
CA ARG A 35 -5.64 14.80 -11.05
C ARG A 35 -4.42 14.16 -11.70
N TRP A 36 -3.93 13.05 -11.15
CA TRP A 36 -2.86 12.23 -11.74
C TRP A 36 -3.28 11.70 -13.11
N ALA A 37 -4.47 11.10 -13.22
CA ALA A 37 -5.00 10.56 -14.46
C ALA A 37 -5.09 11.61 -15.57
N LYS A 38 -5.62 12.80 -15.24
CA LYS A 38 -5.65 13.95 -16.17
C LYS A 38 -4.25 14.32 -16.64
N TRP A 39 -3.28 14.39 -15.72
CA TRP A 39 -1.91 14.72 -16.09
C TRP A 39 -1.30 13.66 -17.02
N VAL A 40 -1.53 12.37 -16.75
CA VAL A 40 -1.05 11.28 -17.62
C VAL A 40 -1.65 11.41 -19.02
N ASP A 41 -2.96 11.61 -19.12
CA ASP A 41 -3.66 11.77 -20.41
C ASP A 41 -3.20 12.99 -21.22
N GLU A 42 -2.70 14.03 -20.56
CA GLU A 42 -2.21 15.26 -21.19
C GLU A 42 -0.72 15.21 -21.57
N ASN A 43 0.08 14.33 -20.94
CA ASN A 43 1.55 14.42 -21.00
C ASN A 43 2.26 13.12 -21.44
N VAL A 44 1.58 11.98 -21.49
CA VAL A 44 2.21 10.70 -21.82
C VAL A 44 1.85 10.27 -23.24
N ASP A 45 2.87 10.04 -24.07
CA ASP A 45 2.70 9.38 -25.36
C ASP A 45 2.79 7.85 -25.17
N SER A 46 1.65 7.18 -25.28
CA SER A 46 1.53 5.74 -25.10
C SER A 46 2.25 4.90 -26.16
N LYS A 47 2.77 5.53 -27.24
CA LYS A 47 3.63 4.84 -28.21
C LYS A 47 5.04 4.61 -27.69
N PHE A 48 5.50 5.45 -26.76
CA PHE A 48 6.86 5.42 -26.24
C PHE A 48 6.92 5.10 -24.75
N THR A 49 5.79 5.13 -24.05
CA THR A 49 5.75 4.96 -22.59
C THR A 49 4.58 4.08 -22.16
N SER A 50 4.90 3.01 -21.44
CA SER A 50 3.93 2.20 -20.72
C SER A 50 3.76 2.74 -19.30
N VAL A 51 2.51 2.96 -18.87
CA VAL A 51 2.19 3.42 -17.52
C VAL A 51 1.72 2.23 -16.68
N TYR A 52 2.24 2.13 -15.46
CA TYR A 52 1.86 1.10 -14.49
C TYR A 52 1.35 1.76 -13.22
N PHE A 53 0.32 1.18 -12.63
CA PHE A 53 -0.15 1.56 -11.30
C PHE A 53 -0.18 0.32 -10.42
N MET A 54 0.65 0.31 -9.38
CA MET A 54 0.68 -0.77 -8.40
C MET A 54 -0.36 -0.50 -7.32
N SER A 55 -1.19 -1.50 -7.02
CA SER A 55 -2.24 -1.36 -6.02
C SER A 55 -1.71 -1.21 -4.59
N MET A 56 -2.60 -1.06 -3.63
CA MET A 56 -2.27 -0.85 -2.22
C MET A 56 -1.43 -2.01 -1.64
N SER A 57 -0.33 -1.65 -0.97
CA SER A 57 0.40 -2.59 -0.10
C SER A 57 -0.30 -2.63 1.27
N PRO A 58 -0.71 -3.81 1.77
CA PRO A 58 -1.43 -3.92 3.02
C PRO A 58 -0.51 -3.82 4.25
N THR A 59 -1.13 -3.66 5.42
CA THR A 59 -0.46 -3.67 6.73
C THR A 59 -0.92 -4.85 7.57
N HIS A 60 -0.09 -5.34 8.49
CA HIS A 60 -0.44 -6.44 9.40
C HIS A 60 -0.29 -6.02 10.86
N ILE A 61 -1.08 -5.03 11.28
CA ILE A 61 -0.98 -4.40 12.61
C ILE A 61 -1.90 -5.00 13.68
N LYS A 62 -2.67 -6.06 13.36
CA LYS A 62 -3.62 -6.65 14.31
C LYS A 62 -3.78 -8.15 14.05
N SER A 63 -3.03 -8.93 14.84
CA SER A 63 -2.96 -10.40 14.76
C SER A 63 -4.31 -11.12 14.84
N SER A 64 -5.26 -10.56 15.60
CA SER A 64 -6.62 -11.09 15.68
C SER A 64 -7.35 -11.09 14.34
N ASP A 65 -6.96 -10.22 13.39
CA ASP A 65 -7.63 -10.14 12.09
C ASP A 65 -7.42 -11.43 11.27
N TRP A 66 -6.34 -12.18 11.52
CA TRP A 66 -6.11 -13.51 10.93
C TRP A 66 -6.22 -14.66 11.94
N ASN A 67 -7.12 -14.51 12.92
CA ASN A 67 -7.43 -15.53 13.94
C ASN A 67 -6.26 -15.89 14.87
N ASN A 68 -5.33 -14.98 15.10
CA ASN A 68 -4.26 -15.14 16.10
C ASN A 68 -4.38 -14.09 17.22
N PRO A 69 -5.38 -14.18 18.12
CA PRO A 69 -5.61 -13.14 19.13
C PRO A 69 -4.46 -12.97 20.14
N ASP A 70 -3.64 -14.01 20.34
CA ASP A 70 -2.49 -13.98 21.24
C ASP A 70 -1.19 -13.54 20.52
N GLY A 71 -1.24 -13.32 19.21
CA GLY A 71 -0.12 -12.80 18.42
C GLY A 71 0.14 -11.31 18.66
N ILE A 72 1.34 -10.84 18.33
CA ILE A 72 1.74 -9.44 18.53
C ILE A 72 1.95 -8.79 17.17
N LEU A 73 0.96 -8.03 16.69
CA LEU A 73 1.00 -7.41 15.35
C LEU A 73 1.35 -8.49 14.30
N CYS A 74 2.37 -8.26 13.46
CA CYS A 74 2.97 -9.24 12.55
C CYS A 74 4.17 -10.00 13.13
N ALA A 75 4.59 -9.67 14.36
CA ALA A 75 5.78 -10.30 14.95
C ALA A 75 5.54 -11.78 15.25
N ASN A 76 6.57 -12.59 15.06
CA ASN A 76 6.56 -14.05 15.17
C ASN A 76 5.66 -14.79 14.15
N GLU A 77 5.03 -14.09 13.21
CA GLU A 77 4.40 -14.72 12.06
C GLU A 77 5.50 -15.17 11.09
N THR A 78 5.64 -16.47 10.87
CA THR A 78 6.72 -17.06 10.04
C THR A 78 6.22 -17.81 8.82
N LEU A 79 4.89 -17.94 8.71
CA LEU A 79 4.22 -18.57 7.57
C LEU A 79 3.14 -17.63 7.04
N PRO A 80 2.91 -17.62 5.71
CA PRO A 80 1.77 -16.92 5.15
C PRO A 80 0.46 -17.53 5.68
N MET A 81 -0.65 -16.83 5.47
CA MET A 81 -1.97 -17.44 5.62
C MET A 81 -2.12 -18.57 4.60
N THR A 82 -2.40 -19.78 5.08
CA THR A 82 -2.39 -21.01 4.26
C THR A 82 -3.78 -21.38 3.72
N ASN A 83 -4.85 -20.88 4.34
CA ASN A 83 -6.21 -21.14 3.87
C ASN A 83 -6.58 -20.18 2.74
N LEU A 84 -6.31 -20.59 1.50
CA LEU A 84 -6.65 -19.83 0.29
C LEU A 84 -8.10 -20.04 -0.17
N SER A 85 -8.86 -20.94 0.49
CA SER A 85 -10.26 -21.23 0.14
C SER A 85 -11.24 -20.19 0.65
N ILE A 86 -10.77 -19.25 1.46
CA ILE A 86 -11.55 -18.13 2.00
C ILE A 86 -10.79 -16.86 1.60
N PRO A 87 -11.48 -15.77 1.18
CA PRO A 87 -10.83 -14.49 0.96
C PRO A 87 -9.97 -14.10 2.18
N PRO A 88 -8.87 -13.36 1.97
CA PRO A 88 -8.07 -12.89 3.09
C PRO A 88 -8.99 -12.14 4.05
N PRO A 89 -8.85 -12.35 5.36
CA PRO A 89 -9.66 -11.63 6.33
C PRO A 89 -9.42 -10.12 6.16
N TYR A 90 -10.43 -9.33 6.52
CA TYR A 90 -10.29 -7.88 6.47
C TYR A 90 -9.23 -7.42 7.47
N ILE A 91 -8.02 -7.11 6.97
CA ILE A 91 -6.88 -6.63 7.76
C ILE A 91 -6.74 -5.09 7.74
N GLY A 92 -7.83 -4.39 7.44
CA GLY A 92 -7.89 -2.92 7.47
C GLY A 92 -7.60 -2.21 6.14
N THR A 93 -7.33 -2.95 5.05
CA THR A 93 -7.14 -2.36 3.72
C THR A 93 -8.40 -1.62 3.25
N ASP A 94 -8.26 -0.36 2.83
CA ASP A 94 -9.40 0.42 2.33
C ASP A 94 -9.70 0.10 0.86
N TYR A 95 -10.40 -1.01 0.63
CA TYR A 95 -10.79 -1.47 -0.71
C TYR A 95 -11.65 -0.45 -1.48
N ARG A 96 -12.25 0.56 -0.81
CA ARG A 96 -12.96 1.64 -1.50
C ARG A 96 -11.99 2.54 -2.29
N ALA A 97 -10.80 2.78 -1.73
CA ALA A 97 -9.75 3.51 -2.44
C ALA A 97 -9.21 2.70 -3.62
N LEU A 98 -9.02 1.39 -3.43
CA LEU A 98 -8.62 0.47 -4.50
C LEU A 98 -9.62 0.47 -5.67
N GLN A 99 -10.91 0.33 -5.37
CA GLN A 99 -11.96 0.34 -6.39
C GLN A 99 -11.98 1.66 -7.16
N MET A 100 -11.90 2.79 -6.46
CA MET A 100 -11.89 4.10 -7.10
C MET A 100 -10.66 4.31 -8.01
N VAL A 101 -9.49 3.75 -7.67
CA VAL A 101 -8.33 3.74 -8.57
C VAL A 101 -8.64 2.95 -9.84
N ALA A 102 -9.18 1.74 -9.69
CA ALA A 102 -9.54 0.89 -10.82
C ALA A 102 -10.56 1.58 -11.75
N ASP A 103 -11.59 2.23 -11.19
CA ASP A 103 -12.60 2.97 -11.94
C ASP A 103 -11.99 4.14 -12.73
N VAL A 104 -11.07 4.91 -12.10
CA VAL A 104 -10.39 6.02 -12.78
C VAL A 104 -9.51 5.51 -13.91
N ILE A 105 -8.68 4.49 -13.66
CA ILE A 105 -7.80 3.89 -14.66
C ILE A 105 -8.59 3.38 -15.87
N GLN A 106 -9.74 2.74 -15.64
CA GLN A 106 -10.57 2.22 -16.73
C GLN A 106 -11.13 3.33 -17.64
N SER A 107 -11.23 4.56 -17.15
CA SER A 107 -11.76 5.71 -17.88
C SER A 107 -10.70 6.56 -18.59
N MET A 108 -9.41 6.24 -18.42
CA MET A 108 -8.29 7.01 -18.99
C MET A 108 -8.13 6.80 -20.50
N LYS A 109 -7.60 7.81 -21.19
CA LYS A 109 -7.25 7.71 -22.62
C LYS A 109 -5.95 6.95 -22.81
N VAL A 110 -4.95 7.23 -21.97
CA VAL A 110 -3.69 6.50 -21.93
C VAL A 110 -3.91 5.20 -21.19
N PRO A 111 -3.61 4.03 -21.79
CA PRO A 111 -3.78 2.75 -21.11
C PRO A 111 -2.82 2.66 -19.93
N VAL A 112 -3.35 2.29 -18.77
CA VAL A 112 -2.56 2.02 -17.56
C VAL A 112 -2.68 0.56 -17.20
N ASN A 113 -1.53 -0.09 -17.04
CA ASN A 113 -1.45 -1.47 -16.56
C ASN A 113 -1.58 -1.49 -15.04
N PHE A 114 -2.72 -1.97 -14.56
CA PHE A 114 -2.98 -2.06 -13.12
C PHE A 114 -2.40 -3.35 -12.53
N ILE A 115 -1.37 -3.22 -11.70
CA ILE A 115 -0.71 -4.35 -11.04
C ILE A 115 -1.37 -4.56 -9.68
N ASN A 116 -2.38 -5.44 -9.66
CA ASN A 116 -3.15 -5.73 -8.46
C ASN A 116 -2.42 -6.72 -7.53
N ILE A 117 -1.59 -6.16 -6.65
CA ILE A 117 -0.83 -6.88 -5.62
C ILE A 117 -1.59 -7.03 -4.29
N THR A 118 -2.73 -6.35 -4.10
CA THR A 118 -3.31 -6.12 -2.78
C THR A 118 -3.65 -7.43 -2.08
N ALA A 119 -4.62 -8.19 -2.62
CA ALA A 119 -5.12 -9.41 -1.98
C ALA A 119 -4.03 -10.47 -1.78
N MET A 120 -3.15 -10.67 -2.77
CA MET A 120 -2.04 -11.63 -2.62
C MET A 120 -1.05 -11.22 -1.53
N SER A 121 -0.87 -9.91 -1.32
CA SER A 121 -0.01 -9.38 -0.27
C SER A 121 -0.64 -9.49 1.11
N GLU A 122 -1.98 -9.49 1.21
CA GLU A 122 -2.68 -9.70 2.48
C GLU A 122 -2.42 -11.10 3.04
N TYR A 123 -2.14 -12.11 2.22
CA TYR A 123 -1.76 -13.44 2.71
C TYR A 123 -0.38 -13.48 3.38
N ARG A 124 0.46 -12.46 3.21
CA ARG A 124 1.88 -12.48 3.53
C ARG A 124 2.22 -11.83 4.87
N LYS A 125 1.44 -12.14 5.91
CA LYS A 125 1.71 -11.70 7.29
C LYS A 125 3.12 -12.01 7.81
N ASP A 126 3.80 -12.98 7.19
CA ASP A 126 5.15 -13.44 7.48
C ASP A 126 6.28 -12.57 6.90
N ALA A 127 6.00 -11.72 5.91
CA ALA A 127 7.03 -11.12 5.08
C ALA A 127 7.48 -9.72 5.53
N HIS A 128 6.92 -9.19 6.61
CA HIS A 128 7.26 -7.88 7.13
C HIS A 128 8.62 -7.84 7.82
N THR A 129 9.22 -6.66 7.89
CA THR A 129 10.49 -6.45 8.61
C THR A 129 10.37 -6.68 10.11
N SER A 130 9.19 -6.48 10.70
CA SER A 130 8.95 -6.64 12.13
C SER A 130 9.95 -5.79 12.92
N VAL A 131 10.66 -6.37 13.89
CA VAL A 131 11.70 -5.69 14.68
C VAL A 131 13.09 -5.71 14.02
N TYR A 132 13.24 -6.34 12.87
CA TYR A 132 14.50 -6.47 12.13
C TYR A 132 14.68 -5.32 11.14
N THR A 133 14.52 -4.09 11.63
CA THR A 133 14.53 -2.86 10.82
C THR A 133 15.34 -1.75 11.50
N THR A 134 15.26 -0.55 10.95
CA THR A 134 15.83 0.66 11.54
C THR A 134 14.75 1.59 12.07
N ARG A 135 15.08 2.36 13.10
CA ARG A 135 14.27 3.47 13.58
C ARG A 135 15.18 4.69 13.72
N GLN A 136 14.77 5.79 13.10
CA GLN A 136 15.57 7.03 13.05
C GLN A 136 16.99 6.79 12.51
N GLY A 137 17.14 5.89 11.53
CA GLY A 137 18.41 5.59 10.86
C GLY A 137 19.34 4.65 11.62
N GLN A 138 18.93 4.12 12.78
CA GLN A 138 19.71 3.15 13.56
C GLN A 138 19.00 1.81 13.64
N LEU A 139 19.76 0.71 13.65
CA LEU A 139 19.21 -0.62 13.85
C LEU A 139 18.54 -0.71 15.23
N ILE A 140 17.37 -1.35 15.26
CA ILE A 140 16.68 -1.68 16.52
C ILE A 140 17.58 -2.60 17.36
N ILE A 141 17.89 -2.19 18.60
CA ILE A 141 18.73 -2.96 19.53
C ILE A 141 17.95 -4.11 20.17
N LYS A 142 18.64 -5.09 20.76
CA LYS A 142 18.03 -6.31 21.31
C LYS A 142 16.92 -6.04 22.32
N GLU A 143 17.09 -5.02 23.15
CA GLU A 143 16.12 -4.60 24.18
C GLU A 143 14.82 -4.11 23.53
N GLN A 144 14.93 -3.42 22.38
CA GLN A 144 13.78 -2.95 21.62
C GLN A 144 13.16 -4.08 20.79
N GLN A 145 13.96 -5.00 20.24
CA GLN A 145 13.47 -6.20 19.55
C GLN A 145 12.63 -7.10 20.47
N ALA A 146 12.91 -7.07 21.78
CA ALA A 146 12.14 -7.79 22.80
C ALA A 146 10.74 -7.19 23.07
N ASP A 147 10.43 -5.99 22.56
CA ASP A 147 9.11 -5.36 22.64
C ASP A 147 8.50 -5.10 21.23
N PRO A 148 8.10 -6.16 20.52
CA PRO A 148 7.52 -6.01 19.19
C PRO A 148 6.21 -5.21 19.19
N ALA A 149 5.47 -5.14 20.31
CA ALA A 149 4.23 -4.35 20.38
C ALA A 149 4.49 -2.85 20.15
N THR A 150 5.66 -2.37 20.55
CA THR A 150 6.09 -0.98 20.37
C THR A 150 6.95 -0.77 19.13
N TYR A 151 7.77 -1.77 18.75
CA TYR A 151 8.85 -1.59 17.78
C TYR A 151 8.68 -2.35 16.47
N ALA A 152 7.71 -3.26 16.33
CA ALA A 152 7.55 -3.99 15.07
C ALA A 152 7.00 -3.08 13.96
N ASP A 153 7.67 -3.10 12.81
CA ASP A 153 7.21 -2.53 11.57
C ASP A 153 6.47 -3.58 10.75
N CYS A 154 5.15 -3.44 10.74
CA CYS A 154 4.22 -4.30 9.99
C CYS A 154 3.64 -3.58 8.76
N ILE A 155 4.45 -2.70 8.16
CA ILE A 155 4.15 -1.96 6.93
C ILE A 155 5.19 -2.32 5.87
N HIS A 156 6.47 -2.28 6.21
CA HIS A 156 7.57 -2.55 5.29
C HIS A 156 7.91 -4.04 5.22
N TRP A 157 8.52 -4.44 4.12
CA TRP A 157 8.78 -5.83 3.76
C TRP A 157 10.27 -6.15 3.77
N CYS A 158 10.63 -7.36 4.19
CA CYS A 158 11.99 -7.88 4.03
C CYS A 158 12.37 -7.99 2.55
N LEU A 159 13.67 -7.90 2.27
CA LEU A 159 14.27 -8.23 0.97
C LEU A 159 15.41 -9.25 1.17
N PRO A 160 15.48 -10.35 0.39
CA PRO A 160 14.47 -10.79 -0.57
C PRO A 160 13.13 -11.12 0.10
N GLY A 161 12.02 -10.95 -0.63
CA GLY A 161 10.69 -11.07 -0.05
C GLY A 161 9.54 -10.73 -1.00
N LEU A 162 8.39 -10.36 -0.42
CA LEU A 162 7.16 -10.11 -1.18
C LEU A 162 7.30 -9.07 -2.33
N PRO A 163 8.06 -7.97 -2.18
CA PRO A 163 8.26 -7.02 -3.28
C PRO A 163 8.92 -7.63 -4.52
N ASP A 164 9.67 -8.74 -4.37
CA ASP A 164 10.25 -9.44 -5.52
C ASP A 164 9.13 -10.00 -6.42
N THR A 165 8.09 -10.58 -5.83
CA THR A 165 6.91 -11.05 -6.59
C THR A 165 6.16 -9.90 -7.27
N TRP A 166 6.08 -8.73 -6.65
CA TRP A 166 5.49 -7.55 -7.31
C TRP A 166 6.29 -7.14 -8.55
N ASN A 167 7.63 -7.22 -8.45
CA ASN A 167 8.53 -6.95 -9.57
C ASN A 167 8.44 -8.04 -10.64
N GLU A 168 8.20 -9.31 -10.30
CA GLU A 168 7.95 -10.37 -11.28
C GLU A 168 6.66 -10.11 -12.09
N LEU A 169 5.60 -9.61 -11.45
CA LEU A 169 4.37 -9.21 -12.13
C LEU A 169 4.62 -8.02 -13.08
N LEU A 170 5.34 -7.00 -12.62
CA LEU A 170 5.74 -5.86 -13.45
C LEU A 170 6.59 -6.33 -14.64
N TYR A 171 7.62 -7.14 -14.38
CA TYR A 171 8.51 -7.68 -15.40
C TYR A 171 7.73 -8.44 -16.47
N THR A 172 6.79 -9.30 -16.06
CA THR A 172 5.92 -10.04 -16.98
C THR A 172 5.12 -9.12 -17.88
N GLN A 173 4.55 -8.04 -17.33
CA GLN A 173 3.81 -7.05 -18.14
C GLN A 173 4.73 -6.32 -19.12
N ILE A 174 5.97 -6.00 -18.74
CA ILE A 174 6.95 -5.37 -19.64
C ILE A 174 7.27 -6.30 -20.81
N ILE A 175 7.64 -7.57 -20.53
CA ILE A 175 8.08 -8.50 -21.59
C ILE A 175 6.93 -9.02 -22.46
N SER A 176 5.68 -9.00 -21.96
CA SER A 176 4.50 -9.42 -22.74
C SER A 176 4.07 -8.38 -23.79
N HIS A 177 4.55 -7.14 -23.64
CA HIS A 177 4.26 -6.01 -24.53
C HIS A 177 5.53 -5.47 -25.21
N SER A 178 6.65 -6.21 -25.13
CA SER A 178 7.92 -5.91 -25.82
C SER A 178 7.93 -6.42 -27.26
#